data_AF-A0A0A1I2G7-F1
#
_entry.id   AF-A0A0A1I2G7-F1
#
_cell.length_a   1.000
_cell.length_b   1.000
_cell.length_c   1.000
_cell.angle_alpha   90.00
_cell.angle_beta   90.00
_cell.angle_gamma   90.00
#
_symmetry.space_group_name_H-M   'P 1'
#
loop_
_entity.id
_entity.type
_entity.pdbx_description
1 polymer ?
#
loop_
_entity_poly.entity_id
_entity_poly.type
_entity_poly.pdbx_seq_one_letter_code
_entity_poly.pdbx_strand_id
1 'polypeptide(L)'
;MASSAIGQVRSWTFLDAGQALAVRPVPRLVVTANQAAITAACQGLGMTRVLSYQVAGEIASGELEIVLADFELPPLPIHVLYQGGRNAPARVRSFVDFTVSALRRHPALGR
;
A
#
# COMPACT_ATOMS: atom_id res chain seq x y z
N MET A 1 0.62 11.45 -13.60
CA MET A 1 1.30 10.75 -12.49
C MET A 1 1.11 11.57 -11.22
N ALA A 2 0.49 10.97 -10.19
CA ALA A 2 0.24 11.56 -8.88
C ALA A 2 0.95 10.70 -7.79
N SER A 3 1.65 11.32 -6.84
CA SER A 3 2.43 10.61 -5.80
C SER A 3 2.12 11.17 -4.41
N SER A 4 2.08 10.31 -3.37
CA SER A 4 2.04 10.72 -1.95
C SER A 4 3.45 10.77 -1.35
N ALA A 5 3.66 11.69 -0.41
CA ALA A 5 4.97 12.01 0.15
C ALA A 5 5.15 11.50 1.58
N ILE A 6 5.62 10.26 1.71
CA ILE A 6 6.63 9.89 2.72
C ILE A 6 7.69 9.01 2.01
N GLY A 7 8.88 9.56 1.80
CA GLY A 7 10.09 8.86 1.31
C GLY A 7 10.18 8.50 -0.18
N GLN A 8 9.06 8.34 -0.89
CA GLN A 8 9.01 7.65 -2.19
C GLN A 8 8.94 8.57 -3.43
N VAL A 9 9.46 9.79 -3.34
CA VAL A 9 9.30 10.80 -4.42
C VAL A 9 10.39 10.69 -5.50
N ARG A 10 11.50 9.97 -5.28
CA ARG A 10 12.67 10.03 -6.19
C ARG A 10 12.94 8.78 -7.01
N SER A 11 12.44 7.63 -6.60
CA SER A 11 12.63 6.37 -7.33
C SER A 11 11.53 5.39 -6.96
N TRP A 12 10.90 4.81 -7.97
CA TRP A 12 10.04 3.64 -7.84
C TRP A 12 10.91 2.41 -8.05
N THR A 13 10.92 1.52 -7.06
CA THR A 13 11.63 0.25 -7.16
C THR A 13 10.64 -0.85 -7.55
N PHE A 14 11.06 -1.63 -8.53
CA PHE A 14 10.38 -2.77 -9.13
C PHE A 14 11.32 -3.98 -9.16
N LEU A 15 10.78 -5.17 -9.43
CA LEU A 15 11.57 -6.36 -9.75
C LEU A 15 11.35 -6.75 -11.20
N ASP A 16 12.40 -6.81 -12.00
CA ASP A 16 12.37 -7.36 -13.36
C ASP A 16 13.22 -8.62 -13.40
N ALA A 17 12.60 -9.78 -13.65
CA ALA A 17 13.26 -11.09 -13.61
C ALA A 17 14.13 -11.33 -12.35
N GLY A 18 13.68 -10.84 -11.19
CA GLY A 18 14.39 -10.95 -9.90
C GLY A 18 15.51 -9.90 -9.69
N GLN A 19 15.72 -8.99 -10.63
CA GLN A 19 16.65 -7.87 -10.50
C GLN A 19 15.92 -6.58 -10.11
N ALA A 20 16.49 -5.82 -9.19
CA ALA A 20 15.90 -4.55 -8.76
C ALA A 20 16.00 -3.50 -9.90
N LEU A 21 14.85 -3.00 -10.34
CA LEU A 21 14.73 -1.94 -11.33
C LEU A 21 14.26 -0.65 -10.65
N ALA A 22 15.09 0.39 -10.70
CA ALA A 22 14.79 1.71 -10.16
C ALA A 22 14.38 2.66 -11.29
N VAL A 23 13.13 3.11 -11.25
CA VAL A 23 12.56 4.06 -12.22
C VAL A 23 12.34 5.40 -11.54
N ARG A 24 12.86 6.49 -12.12
CA ARG A 24 12.58 7.84 -11.64
C ARG A 24 11.44 8.47 -12.44
N PRO A 25 10.20 8.46 -11.93
CA PRO A 25 9.09 9.11 -12.63
C PRO A 25 9.30 10.63 -12.66
N VAL A 26 8.78 11.27 -13.71
CA VAL A 26 8.64 12.74 -13.79
C VAL A 26 7.19 13.08 -13.41
N PRO A 27 6.90 13.43 -12.14
CA PRO A 27 5.54 13.66 -11.70
C PRO A 27 4.97 14.95 -12.30
N ARG A 28 3.69 14.91 -12.70
CA ARG A 28 2.91 16.09 -13.08
C ARG A 28 2.09 16.66 -11.92
N LEU A 29 1.90 15.86 -10.89
CA LEU A 29 1.21 16.22 -9.64
C LEU A 29 1.95 15.55 -8.47
N VAL A 30 2.23 16.31 -7.43
CA VAL A 30 2.81 15.80 -6.18
C VAL A 30 1.88 16.21 -5.04
N VAL A 31 1.45 15.23 -4.26
CA VAL A 31 0.60 15.42 -3.08
C VAL A 31 1.26 14.77 -1.87
N THR A 32 0.82 15.12 -0.68
CA THR A 32 1.35 14.53 0.56
C THR A 32 0.49 13.37 1.06
N ALA A 33 -0.80 13.34 0.72
CA ALA A 33 -1.74 12.30 1.15
C ALA A 33 -1.95 11.20 0.10
N ASN A 34 -1.96 9.94 0.52
CA ASN A 34 -2.27 8.78 -0.34
C ASN A 34 -3.64 8.92 -0.99
N GLN A 35 -4.66 9.30 -0.20
CA GLN A 35 -6.03 9.44 -0.72
C GLN A 35 -6.11 10.47 -1.86
N ALA A 36 -5.39 11.59 -1.75
CA ALA A 36 -5.36 12.59 -2.81
C ALA A 36 -4.71 12.04 -4.10
N ALA A 37 -3.68 11.19 -3.98
CA ALA A 37 -3.04 10.56 -5.12
C ALA A 37 -3.94 9.52 -5.80
N ILE A 38 -4.68 8.74 -5.00
CA ILE A 38 -5.67 7.75 -5.47
C ILE A 38 -6.80 8.46 -6.21
N THR A 39 -7.41 9.48 -5.60
CA THR A 39 -8.47 10.26 -6.24
C THR A 39 -8.02 10.89 -7.55
N ALA A 40 -6.80 11.44 -7.60
CA ALA A 40 -6.26 11.97 -8.84
C ALA A 40 -6.08 10.90 -9.92
N ALA A 41 -5.69 9.67 -9.55
CA ALA A 41 -5.58 8.56 -10.48
C ALA A 41 -6.95 8.11 -11.01
N CYS A 42 -7.97 7.97 -10.14
CA CYS A 42 -9.34 7.65 -10.56
C CYS A 42 -9.92 8.71 -11.50
N GLN A 43 -9.56 9.98 -11.30
CA GLN A 43 -9.95 11.10 -12.16
C GLN A 43 -9.14 11.18 -13.48
N GLY A 44 -8.26 10.22 -13.77
CA GLY A 44 -7.51 10.16 -15.01
C GLY A 44 -6.29 11.09 -15.08
N LEU A 45 -5.81 11.64 -13.95
CA LEU A 45 -4.56 12.44 -13.92
C LEU A 45 -3.28 11.58 -14.02
N GLY A 46 -3.44 10.28 -14.29
CA GLY A 46 -2.40 9.30 -14.61
C GLY A 46 -2.16 8.29 -13.50
N MET A 47 -0.99 7.66 -13.50
CA MET A 47 -0.66 6.56 -12.59
C MET A 47 -0.23 7.05 -11.19
N THR A 48 -0.47 6.22 -10.18
CA THR A 48 0.04 6.38 -8.81
C THR A 48 0.61 5.06 -8.29
N ARG A 49 1.45 5.13 -7.24
CA ARG A 49 2.00 3.96 -6.54
C ARG A 49 1.65 4.06 -5.06
N VAL A 50 0.77 3.18 -4.61
CA VAL A 50 0.22 3.10 -3.24
C VAL A 50 0.19 1.64 -2.79
N LEU A 51 -0.12 1.39 -1.52
CA LEU A 51 -0.25 0.03 -1.00
C LEU A 51 -1.56 -0.60 -1.52
N SER A 52 -1.53 -1.87 -1.88
CA SER A 52 -2.64 -2.60 -2.52
C SER A 52 -3.96 -2.46 -1.77
N TYR A 53 -3.91 -2.52 -0.43
CA TYR A 53 -5.10 -2.41 0.41
C TYR A 53 -5.78 -1.04 0.39
N GLN A 54 -5.06 0.02 -0.01
CA GLN A 54 -5.62 1.38 -0.06
C GLN A 54 -6.52 1.59 -1.28
N VAL A 55 -6.38 0.74 -2.30
CA VAL A 55 -7.11 0.85 -3.58
C VAL A 55 -7.95 -0.39 -3.88
N ALA A 56 -8.10 -1.30 -2.92
CA ALA A 56 -8.79 -2.57 -3.16
C ALA A 56 -10.24 -2.39 -3.61
N GLY A 57 -10.92 -1.35 -3.10
CA GLY A 57 -12.28 -1.02 -3.52
C GLY A 57 -12.35 -0.47 -4.95
N GLU A 58 -11.45 0.44 -5.29
CA GLU A 58 -11.34 1.08 -6.59
C GLU A 58 -10.92 0.10 -7.69
N ILE A 59 -10.04 -0.86 -7.37
CA ILE A 59 -9.71 -1.98 -8.27
C ILE A 59 -10.94 -2.88 -8.45
N ALA A 60 -11.64 -3.22 -7.37
CA ALA A 60 -12.81 -4.09 -7.45
C ALA A 60 -13.98 -3.45 -8.24
N SER A 61 -14.10 -2.12 -8.21
CA SER A 61 -15.10 -1.39 -8.99
C SER A 61 -14.67 -1.09 -10.43
N GLY A 62 -13.41 -1.35 -10.80
CA GLY A 62 -12.85 -1.04 -12.11
C GLY A 62 -12.51 0.45 -12.33
N GLU A 63 -12.52 1.26 -11.27
CA GLU A 63 -12.10 2.67 -11.31
C GLU A 63 -10.57 2.80 -11.45
N LEU A 64 -9.83 1.77 -11.02
CA LEU A 64 -8.39 1.65 -11.15
C LEU A 64 -8.01 0.28 -11.72
N GLU A 65 -6.84 0.23 -12.37
CA GLU A 65 -6.24 -0.99 -12.91
C GLU A 65 -4.76 -1.08 -12.52
N ILE A 66 -4.30 -2.30 -12.23
CA ILE A 66 -2.89 -2.59 -11.95
C ILE A 66 -2.16 -2.85 -13.27
N VAL A 67 -1.21 -1.98 -13.63
CA VAL A 67 -0.53 -2.01 -14.94
C VAL A 67 0.92 -2.53 -14.90
N LEU A 68 1.47 -2.83 -13.72
CA LEU A 68 2.86 -3.30 -13.52
C LEU A 68 2.91 -4.49 -12.54
N ALA A 69 1.90 -5.37 -12.58
CA ALA A 69 1.78 -6.50 -11.65
C ALA A 69 2.99 -7.45 -11.72
N ASP A 70 3.53 -7.68 -12.91
CA ASP A 70 4.70 -8.57 -13.13
C ASP A 70 5.99 -8.03 -12.51
N PHE A 71 6.00 -6.76 -12.12
CA PHE A 71 7.16 -6.05 -11.60
C PHE A 71 7.08 -5.78 -10.09
N GLU A 72 6.10 -6.36 -9.41
CA GLU A 72 5.86 -6.14 -7.98
C GLU A 72 7.01 -6.61 -7.09
N LEU A 73 7.21 -5.87 -6.01
CA LEU A 73 8.09 -6.31 -4.92
C LEU A 73 7.39 -7.40 -4.10
N PRO A 74 8.13 -8.22 -3.34
CA PRO A 74 7.53 -9.17 -2.41
C PRO A 74 6.57 -8.44 -1.45
N PRO A 75 5.47 -9.09 -1.03
CA PRO A 75 4.50 -8.49 -0.13
C PRO A 75 5.14 -7.94 1.15
N LEU A 76 4.73 -6.74 1.55
CA LEU A 76 5.22 -6.10 2.77
C LEU A 76 4.47 -6.65 3.99
N PRO A 77 5.16 -7.10 5.03
CA PRO A 77 4.50 -7.60 6.23
C PRO A 77 3.77 -6.47 6.97
N ILE A 78 2.58 -6.81 7.50
CA ILE A 78 1.81 -5.91 8.37
C ILE A 78 2.11 -6.25 9.82
N HIS A 79 2.51 -5.24 10.59
CA HIS A 79 2.87 -5.38 12.00
C HIS A 79 1.85 -4.66 12.88
N VAL A 80 1.37 -5.35 13.92
CA VAL A 80 0.56 -4.76 15.00
C VAL A 80 1.50 -4.48 16.17
N LEU A 81 1.73 -3.21 16.47
CA LEU A 81 2.63 -2.77 17.54
C LEU A 81 1.81 -2.30 18.75
N TYR A 82 2.16 -2.79 19.94
CA TYR A 82 1.54 -2.38 21.19
C TYR A 82 2.57 -2.37 22.33
N GLN A 83 2.36 -1.45 23.29
CA GLN A 83 3.22 -1.31 24.47
C GLN A 83 2.86 -2.37 25.52
N GLY A 84 3.86 -3.00 26.13
CA GLY A 84 3.67 -3.85 27.31
C GLY A 84 4.01 -5.34 27.16
N GLY A 85 4.29 -5.86 25.97
CA GLY A 85 4.79 -7.24 25.79
C GLY A 85 4.04 -8.30 26.63
N ARG A 86 4.76 -9.01 27.51
CA ARG A 86 4.20 -10.04 28.44
C ARG A 86 3.37 -9.46 29.61
N ASN A 87 3.38 -8.15 29.83
CA ASN A 87 2.62 -7.47 30.89
C ASN A 87 1.47 -6.61 30.35
N ALA A 88 1.15 -6.72 29.04
CA ALA A 88 0.03 -6.00 28.45
C ALA A 88 -1.29 -6.39 29.15
N PRO A 89 -2.15 -5.41 29.51
CA PRO A 89 -3.45 -5.68 30.10
C PRO A 89 -4.28 -6.63 29.22
N ALA A 90 -5.09 -7.50 29.83
CA ALA A 90 -5.88 -8.50 29.12
C ALA A 90 -6.74 -7.89 27.99
N ARG A 91 -7.32 -6.70 28.20
CA ARG A 91 -8.09 -5.98 27.18
C ARG A 91 -7.27 -5.64 25.93
N VAL A 92 -6.00 -5.26 26.09
CA VAL A 92 -5.10 -4.97 24.96
C VAL A 92 -4.79 -6.26 24.20
N ARG A 93 -4.50 -7.36 24.90
CA ARG A 93 -4.27 -8.67 24.26
C ARG A 93 -5.47 -9.13 23.46
N SER A 94 -6.66 -9.10 24.04
CA SER A 94 -7.89 -9.49 23.34
C SER A 94 -8.13 -8.64 22.09
N PHE A 95 -7.86 -7.33 22.13
CA PHE A 95 -7.96 -6.47 20.95
C PHE A 95 -6.92 -6.82 19.89
N VAL A 96 -5.66 -7.08 20.30
CA VAL A 96 -4.59 -7.49 19.39
C VAL A 96 -4.92 -8.83 18.73
N ASP A 97 -5.36 -9.83 19.50
CA ASP A 97 -5.72 -11.15 18.99
C ASP A 97 -6.88 -11.05 17.98
N PHE A 98 -7.90 -10.26 18.31
CA PHE A 98 -9.00 -9.95 17.39
C PHE A 98 -8.49 -9.29 16.10
N THR A 99 -7.65 -8.26 16.23
CA THR A 99 -7.12 -7.48 15.10
C THR A 99 -6.26 -8.35 14.19
N VAL A 100 -5.35 -9.15 14.75
CA VAL A 100 -4.52 -10.09 13.98
C VAL A 100 -5.38 -11.11 13.25
N SER A 101 -6.40 -11.66 13.91
CA SER A 101 -7.36 -12.58 13.29
C SER A 101 -8.13 -11.93 12.14
N ALA A 102 -8.57 -10.69 12.32
CA ALA A 102 -9.30 -9.92 11.29
C ALA A 102 -8.41 -9.57 10.10
N LEU A 103 -7.19 -9.08 10.33
CA LEU A 103 -6.24 -8.72 9.27
C LEU A 103 -5.84 -9.94 8.44
N ARG A 104 -5.61 -11.10 9.07
CA ARG A 104 -5.29 -12.35 8.35
C ARG A 104 -6.41 -12.83 7.43
N ARG A 105 -7.67 -12.51 7.75
CA ARG A 105 -8.83 -12.85 6.91
C ARG A 105 -9.12 -11.81 5.83
N HIS A 106 -8.45 -10.66 5.85
CA HIS A 106 -8.79 -9.56 4.96
C HIS A 106 -8.27 -9.83 3.54
N PRO A 107 -9.15 -9.90 2.52
CA PRO A 107 -8.78 -10.32 1.17
C PRO A 107 -7.75 -9.38 0.51
N ALA A 108 -7.80 -8.09 0.82
CA ALA A 108 -6.84 -7.12 0.29
C ALA A 108 -5.42 -7.20 0.89
N LEU A 109 -5.21 -8.00 1.94
CA LEU A 109 -3.92 -8.10 2.66
C LEU A 109 -3.19 -9.43 2.39
N GLY A 110 -3.81 -10.37 1.68
CA GLY A 110 -3.27 -11.71 1.41
C GLY A 110 -2.68 -11.89 0.02
N ARG A 111 -2.49 -10.79 -0.73
CA ARG A 111 -1.90 -10.79 -2.08
C ARG A 111 -0.46 -10.30 -2.03
#